data_AF-A0A520K229-F1
#
_entry.id   AF-A0A520K229-F1
#
_cell.length_a   1.000
_cell.length_b   1.000
_cell.length_c   1.000
_cell.angle_alpha   90.00
_cell.angle_beta   90.00
_cell.angle_gamma   90.00
#
_symmetry.space_group_name_H-M   'P 1'
#
loop_
_entity.id
_entity.type
_entity.pdbx_description
1 polymer ?
#
loop_
_entity_poly.entity_id
_entity_poly.type
_entity_poly.pdbx_seq_one_letter_code
_entity_poly.pdbx_strand_id
1 'polypeptide(L)'
;MKSLNNVEPETTVIVKEITGGLDTKQHLDELGVQEGVELTVVATEPVHVHGGPISLSIRDQELIIARGWADKIYVELGGDVIPLLRLEAGDKGTVQSIEGGKDFTDFLAELGITDGSELTFLRHVPDHTIVFMAGDERTEIRMGEGQASKLIMVTDGKSVQANYIKDGETATVKQIIGGTHLVDKFDQIGLKPGAKLTLLKKDAPAPSPARGTYVLARIEDQLITIGHGLSEKMLVE
;
A
#
# COMPACT_ATOMS: atom_id res chain seq x y z
N MET A 1 4.27 -19.29 -29.02
CA MET A 1 4.61 -18.08 -28.24
C MET A 1 3.40 -17.72 -27.40
N LYS A 2 3.61 -17.47 -26.11
CA LYS A 2 2.55 -17.10 -25.16
C LYS A 2 2.87 -15.75 -24.56
N SER A 3 1.86 -15.03 -24.09
CA SER A 3 2.10 -13.84 -23.27
C SER A 3 2.82 -14.25 -21.98
N LEU A 4 3.68 -13.36 -21.48
CA LEU A 4 4.33 -13.52 -20.17
C LEU A 4 3.31 -13.76 -19.04
N ASN A 5 2.09 -13.23 -19.14
CA ASN A 5 1.01 -13.48 -18.17
C ASN A 5 0.61 -14.95 -18.03
N ASN A 6 0.86 -15.76 -19.06
CA ASN A 6 0.48 -17.17 -19.10
C ASN A 6 1.67 -18.10 -18.86
N VAL A 7 2.77 -17.57 -18.32
CA VAL A 7 3.93 -18.35 -17.91
C VAL A 7 3.71 -18.79 -16.48
N GLU A 8 4.03 -20.04 -16.16
CA GLU A 8 3.94 -20.53 -14.80
C GLU A 8 5.11 -19.98 -13.97
N PRO A 9 4.96 -19.78 -12.65
CA PRO A 9 6.08 -19.48 -11.76
C PRO A 9 7.22 -20.49 -11.89
N GLU A 10 8.42 -20.07 -11.49
CA GLU A 10 9.69 -20.79 -11.59
C GLU A 10 10.05 -21.23 -13.02
N THR A 11 9.50 -20.56 -14.04
CA THR A 11 9.78 -20.85 -15.45
C THR A 11 10.66 -19.78 -16.07
N THR A 12 11.80 -20.20 -16.63
CA THR A 12 12.69 -19.35 -17.42
C THR A 12 12.21 -19.29 -18.88
N VAL A 13 12.11 -18.08 -19.41
CA VAL A 13 11.60 -17.80 -20.76
C VAL A 13 12.45 -16.73 -21.45
N ILE A 14 12.41 -16.71 -22.78
CA ILE A 14 13.09 -15.70 -23.60
C ILE A 14 12.04 -14.74 -24.19
N VAL A 15 12.25 -13.43 -24.03
CA VAL A 15 11.41 -12.41 -24.65
C VAL A 15 11.61 -12.43 -26.16
N LYS A 16 10.56 -12.72 -26.92
CA LYS A 16 10.62 -12.76 -28.39
C LYS A 16 10.13 -11.51 -29.05
N GLU A 17 9.09 -10.91 -28.50
CA GLU A 17 8.46 -9.75 -29.10
C GLU A 17 7.79 -8.90 -28.04
N ILE A 18 7.93 -7.58 -28.17
CA ILE A 18 7.20 -6.59 -27.36
C ILE A 18 6.22 -5.86 -28.30
N THR A 19 4.92 -6.12 -28.14
CA THR A 19 3.86 -5.63 -29.04
C THR A 19 3.33 -4.23 -28.69
N GLY A 20 3.91 -3.57 -27.68
CA GLY A 20 3.58 -2.20 -27.27
C GLY A 20 4.20 -1.10 -28.14
N GLY A 21 3.64 0.11 -28.05
CA GLY A 21 4.19 1.32 -28.69
C GLY A 21 5.54 1.75 -28.09
N LEU A 22 6.16 2.80 -28.65
CA LEU A 22 7.50 3.27 -28.29
C LEU A 22 7.68 3.44 -26.77
N ASP A 23 6.70 4.07 -26.10
CA ASP A 23 6.72 4.30 -24.65
C ASP A 23 6.77 2.98 -23.84
N THR A 24 6.09 1.93 -24.32
CA THR A 24 6.13 0.60 -23.68
C THR A 24 7.49 -0.05 -23.85
N LYS A 25 8.10 0.05 -25.04
CA LYS A 25 9.41 -0.53 -25.31
C LYS A 25 10.49 0.18 -24.50
N GLN A 26 10.47 1.51 -24.46
CA GLN A 26 11.42 2.30 -23.67
C GLN A 26 11.31 2.01 -22.16
N HIS A 27 10.09 1.90 -21.63
CA HIS A 27 9.90 1.59 -20.22
C HIS A 27 10.38 0.17 -19.86
N LEU A 28 10.18 -0.81 -20.72
CA LEU A 28 10.70 -2.16 -20.51
C LEU A 28 12.23 -2.21 -20.63
N ASP A 29 12.79 -1.44 -21.57
CA ASP A 29 14.24 -1.28 -21.72
C ASP A 29 14.90 -0.69 -20.46
N GLU A 30 14.29 0.32 -19.84
CA GLU A 30 14.74 0.87 -18.54
C GLU A 30 14.75 -0.17 -17.41
N LEU A 31 13.92 -1.21 -17.51
CA LEU A 31 13.87 -2.34 -16.58
C LEU A 31 14.80 -3.49 -16.97
N GLY A 32 15.60 -3.34 -18.04
CA GLY A 32 16.48 -4.37 -18.57
C GLY A 32 15.77 -5.43 -19.43
N VAL A 33 14.52 -5.18 -19.82
CA VAL A 33 13.70 -6.11 -20.60
C VAL A 33 13.70 -5.71 -22.08
N GLN A 34 14.45 -6.46 -22.89
CA GLN A 34 14.50 -6.31 -24.35
C GLN A 34 14.14 -7.62 -25.05
N GLU A 35 13.81 -7.54 -26.33
CA GLU A 35 13.70 -8.74 -27.18
C GLU A 35 15.05 -9.47 -27.19
N GLY A 36 15.04 -10.77 -26.89
CA GLY A 36 16.22 -11.62 -26.73
C GLY A 36 16.68 -11.83 -25.28
N VAL A 37 16.15 -11.06 -24.31
CA VAL A 37 16.50 -11.21 -22.90
C VAL A 37 15.85 -12.46 -22.31
N GLU A 38 16.62 -13.19 -21.51
CA GLU A 38 16.14 -14.29 -20.68
C GLU A 38 15.65 -13.75 -19.32
N LEU A 39 14.48 -14.20 -18.89
CA LEU A 39 13.94 -13.87 -17.58
C LEU A 39 13.31 -15.11 -16.95
N THR A 40 13.39 -15.21 -15.63
CA THR A 40 12.72 -16.25 -14.85
C THR A 40 11.48 -15.66 -14.19
N VAL A 41 10.33 -16.21 -14.49
CA VAL A 41 9.07 -15.82 -13.84
C VAL A 41 9.07 -16.38 -12.43
N VAL A 42 9.13 -15.51 -11.42
CA VAL A 42 9.15 -15.90 -10.00
C VAL A 42 7.72 -16.03 -9.47
N ALA A 43 6.81 -15.15 -9.89
CA ALA A 43 5.41 -15.24 -9.54
C ALA A 43 4.52 -14.53 -10.58
N THR A 44 3.41 -15.15 -10.96
CA THR A 44 2.37 -14.58 -11.85
C THR A 44 1.06 -14.28 -11.16
N GLU A 45 0.86 -14.89 -10.00
CA GLU A 45 -0.09 -14.46 -9.01
C GLU A 45 0.66 -13.60 -7.99
N PRO A 46 0.02 -12.55 -7.44
CA PRO A 46 0.53 -11.95 -6.24
C PRO A 46 0.65 -13.09 -5.22
N VAL A 47 1.87 -13.40 -4.76
CA VAL A 47 2.07 -14.33 -3.65
C VAL A 47 1.16 -13.92 -2.48
N HIS A 48 0.82 -12.63 -2.41
CA HIS A 48 -0.40 -12.11 -1.81
C HIS A 48 -0.97 -10.90 -2.57
N VAL A 49 -2.30 -10.83 -2.76
CA VAL A 49 -2.99 -9.60 -3.20
C VAL A 49 -2.99 -8.62 -2.02
N HIS A 50 -1.90 -7.90 -1.80
CA HIS A 50 -1.81 -6.84 -0.81
C HIS A 50 -2.54 -5.58 -1.31
N GLY A 51 -3.86 -5.65 -1.41
CA GLY A 51 -4.68 -4.55 -1.96
C GLY A 51 -4.75 -3.34 -1.01
N GLY A 52 -4.92 -3.60 0.28
CA GLY A 52 -5.16 -2.56 1.28
C GLY A 52 -3.98 -2.25 2.20
N PRO A 53 -4.17 -1.32 3.14
CA PRO A 53 -3.23 -1.03 4.23
C PRO A 53 -2.85 -2.27 5.03
N ILE A 54 -1.83 -2.15 5.86
CA ILE A 54 -1.42 -3.22 6.79
C ILE A 54 -1.81 -2.85 8.22
N SER A 55 -2.16 -3.84 9.01
CA SER A 55 -2.37 -3.71 10.46
C SER A 55 -1.17 -4.31 11.20
N LEU A 56 -0.69 -3.56 12.19
CA LEU A 56 0.49 -3.89 12.98
C LEU A 56 0.16 -3.71 14.47
N SER A 57 0.81 -4.48 15.33
CA SER A 57 0.87 -4.20 16.76
C SER A 57 2.21 -3.58 17.11
N ILE A 58 2.17 -2.46 17.81
CA ILE A 58 3.33 -1.81 18.41
C ILE A 58 2.98 -1.37 19.84
N ARG A 59 3.81 -1.73 20.82
CA ARG A 59 3.55 -1.44 22.25
C ARG A 59 2.12 -1.83 22.69
N ASP A 60 1.65 -3.00 22.26
CA ASP A 60 0.29 -3.53 22.50
C ASP A 60 -0.85 -2.70 21.90
N GLN A 61 -0.55 -1.75 21.02
CA GLN A 61 -1.53 -0.97 20.28
C GLN A 61 -1.58 -1.40 18.81
N GLU A 62 -2.79 -1.65 18.32
CA GLU A 62 -3.02 -1.89 16.90
C GLU A 62 -3.01 -0.58 16.11
N LEU A 63 -2.30 -0.57 14.99
CA LEU A 63 -2.18 0.56 14.07
C LEU A 63 -2.38 0.11 12.63
N ILE A 64 -2.99 0.97 11.83
CA ILE A 64 -3.11 0.77 10.39
C ILE A 64 -2.11 1.67 9.67
N ILE A 65 -1.27 1.09 8.82
CA ILE A 65 -0.26 1.80 8.03
C ILE A 65 -0.60 1.68 6.56
N ALA A 66 -0.66 2.83 5.87
CA ALA A 66 -0.92 2.85 4.44
C ALA A 66 0.23 2.15 3.68
N ARG A 67 -0.07 1.48 2.56
CA ARG A 67 0.92 0.71 1.79
C ARG A 67 2.17 1.52 1.45
N GLY A 68 2.00 2.74 0.92
CA GLY A 68 3.12 3.61 0.56
C GLY A 68 3.93 4.15 1.74
N TRP A 69 3.47 3.94 2.99
CA TRP A 69 4.28 4.16 4.19
C TRP A 69 5.02 2.88 4.58
N ALA A 70 4.34 1.74 4.57
CA ALA A 70 4.94 0.43 4.86
C ALA A 70 6.10 0.08 3.92
N ASP A 71 6.00 0.47 2.65
CA ASP A 71 7.04 0.27 1.64
C ASP A 71 8.35 1.02 1.97
N LYS A 72 8.27 2.06 2.81
CA LYS A 72 9.40 2.92 3.20
C LYS A 72 9.97 2.61 4.57
N ILE A 73 9.39 1.64 5.29
CA ILE A 73 9.85 1.24 6.61
C ILE A 73 10.57 -0.09 6.43
N TYR A 74 11.84 -0.14 6.76
CA TYR A 74 12.65 -1.36 6.66
C TYR A 74 12.81 -1.99 8.02
N VAL A 75 12.58 -3.29 8.08
CA VAL A 75 12.61 -4.08 9.31
C VAL A 75 13.60 -5.22 9.18
N GLU A 76 14.29 -5.52 10.27
CA GLU A 76 15.07 -6.75 10.41
C GLU A 76 14.13 -7.90 10.82
N LEU A 77 14.17 -8.98 10.05
CA LEU A 77 13.49 -10.24 10.32
C LEU A 77 14.49 -11.38 10.03
N GLY A 78 14.82 -12.18 11.05
CA GLY A 78 15.67 -13.36 10.86
C GLY A 78 17.10 -13.07 10.35
N GLY A 79 17.58 -11.83 10.50
CA GLY A 79 18.88 -11.38 9.99
C GLY A 79 18.84 -10.70 8.62
N ASP A 80 17.69 -10.72 7.93
CA ASP A 80 17.48 -10.01 6.68
C ASP A 80 16.79 -8.66 6.93
N VAL A 81 17.14 -7.65 6.13
CA VAL A 81 16.48 -6.34 6.14
C VAL A 81 15.53 -6.26 4.96
N ILE A 82 14.23 -6.21 5.25
CA ILE A 82 13.16 -6.21 4.25
C ILE A 82 12.18 -5.06 4.49
N PRO A 83 11.46 -4.58 3.46
CA PRO A 83 10.36 -3.64 3.67
C PRO A 83 9.28 -4.26 4.56
N LEU A 84 8.69 -3.45 5.44
CA LEU A 84 7.61 -3.82 6.35
C LEU A 84 6.40 -4.41 5.61
N LEU A 85 6.18 -3.98 4.37
CA LEU A 85 5.13 -4.49 3.50
C LEU A 85 5.29 -5.99 3.16
N ARG A 86 6.49 -6.57 3.32
CA ARG A 86 6.79 -7.98 3.06
C ARG A 86 6.59 -8.89 4.27
N LEU A 87 6.27 -8.35 5.44
CA LEU A 87 5.97 -9.16 6.62
C LEU A 87 4.64 -9.91 6.44
N GLU A 88 4.58 -11.11 7.02
CA GLU A 88 3.40 -11.96 7.07
C GLU A 88 2.74 -11.98 8.46
N ALA A 89 1.51 -12.50 8.52
CA ALA A 89 0.74 -12.59 9.77
C ALA A 89 1.50 -13.35 10.87
N GLY A 90 1.82 -12.63 11.95
CA GLY A 90 2.57 -13.16 13.10
C GLY A 90 4.06 -12.84 13.08
N ASP A 91 4.59 -12.33 11.96
CA ASP A 91 6.00 -11.92 11.88
C ASP A 91 6.30 -10.79 12.86
N LYS A 92 7.49 -10.86 13.45
CA LYS A 92 8.02 -9.84 14.35
C LYS A 92 9.26 -9.23 13.74
N GLY A 93 9.20 -7.93 13.48
CA GLY A 93 10.29 -7.17 12.89
C GLY A 93 10.79 -6.08 13.84
N THR A 94 12.07 -5.76 13.75
CA THR A 94 12.65 -4.57 14.40
C THR A 94 12.91 -3.51 13.35
N VAL A 95 12.38 -2.30 13.51
CA VAL A 95 12.61 -1.20 12.57
C VAL A 95 14.10 -0.87 12.52
N GLN A 96 14.69 -0.98 11.34
CA GLN A 96 16.11 -0.67 11.09
C GLN A 96 16.29 0.72 10.50
N SER A 97 15.41 1.10 9.58
CA SER A 97 15.44 2.43 8.97
C SER A 97 14.08 2.82 8.40
N ILE A 98 13.89 4.12 8.23
CA ILE A 98 12.68 4.72 7.64
C ILE A 98 13.10 5.68 6.54
N GLU A 99 12.63 5.44 5.33
CA GLU A 99 12.86 6.33 4.19
C GLU A 99 11.80 7.42 4.11
N GLY A 100 12.23 8.68 4.04
CA GLY A 100 11.35 9.82 3.82
C GLY A 100 11.88 11.12 4.37
N GLY A 101 11.08 12.17 4.21
CA GLY A 101 11.39 13.47 4.81
C GLY A 101 11.17 13.48 6.32
N LYS A 102 11.76 14.46 7.00
CA LYS A 102 11.67 14.62 8.46
C LYS A 102 10.23 14.61 8.99
N ASP A 103 9.31 15.28 8.30
CA ASP A 103 7.91 15.31 8.73
C ASP A 103 7.34 13.88 8.78
N PHE A 104 7.63 13.05 7.78
CA PHE A 104 7.17 11.66 7.72
C PHE A 104 7.74 10.82 8.87
N THR A 105 9.04 10.96 9.17
CA THR A 105 9.68 10.25 10.28
C THR A 105 9.13 10.69 11.64
N ASP A 106 8.90 11.99 11.83
CA ASP A 106 8.34 12.55 13.06
C ASP A 106 6.91 12.03 13.29
N PHE A 107 6.11 11.92 12.24
CA PHE A 107 4.77 11.32 12.32
C PHE A 107 4.77 9.84 12.69
N LEU A 108 5.67 9.04 12.09
CA LEU A 108 5.80 7.63 12.46
C LEU A 108 6.25 7.49 13.92
N ALA A 109 7.12 8.39 14.40
CA ALA A 109 7.54 8.41 15.79
C ALA A 109 6.37 8.69 16.76
N GLU A 110 5.41 9.56 16.40
CA GLU A 110 4.18 9.76 17.19
C GLU A 110 3.32 8.50 17.29
N LEU A 111 3.35 7.66 16.25
CA LEU A 111 2.71 6.34 16.24
C LEU A 111 3.54 5.26 16.95
N GLY A 112 4.70 5.63 17.51
CA GLY A 112 5.61 4.72 18.19
C GLY A 112 6.57 3.97 17.27
N ILE A 113 6.53 4.22 15.96
CA ILE A 113 7.40 3.60 14.95
C ILE A 113 8.66 4.45 14.80
N THR A 114 9.75 4.00 15.40
CA THR A 114 11.08 4.63 15.36
C THR A 114 12.15 3.57 15.12
N ASP A 115 13.35 3.95 14.72
CA ASP A 115 14.48 3.02 14.63
C ASP A 115 14.65 2.26 15.96
N GLY A 116 14.82 0.94 15.87
CA GLY A 116 14.87 0.01 17.01
C GLY A 116 13.50 -0.39 17.58
N SER A 117 12.37 0.09 17.03
CA SER A 117 11.05 -0.31 17.52
C SER A 117 10.69 -1.72 17.08
N GLU A 118 10.23 -2.55 18.01
CA GLU A 118 9.66 -3.86 17.70
C GLU A 118 8.20 -3.72 17.28
N LEU A 119 7.82 -4.40 16.21
CA LEU A 119 6.45 -4.49 15.72
C LEU A 119 6.09 -5.93 15.41
N THR A 120 4.79 -6.23 15.47
CA THR A 120 4.24 -7.51 15.00
C THR A 120 3.29 -7.24 13.86
N PHE A 121 3.51 -7.87 12.71
CA PHE A 121 2.57 -7.81 11.62
C PHE A 121 1.34 -8.65 11.95
N LEU A 122 0.14 -8.05 11.84
CA LEU A 122 -1.09 -8.74 12.18
C LEU A 122 -1.78 -9.30 10.94
N ARG A 123 -2.04 -8.43 9.95
CA ARG A 123 -2.82 -8.77 8.75
C ARG A 123 -2.84 -7.62 7.75
N HIS A 124 -3.24 -7.92 6.52
CA HIS A 124 -3.75 -6.90 5.61
C HIS A 124 -5.15 -6.44 6.04
N VAL A 125 -5.41 -5.16 5.86
CA VAL A 125 -6.73 -4.56 6.02
C VAL A 125 -7.45 -4.64 4.67
N PRO A 126 -8.70 -5.14 4.61
CA PRO A 126 -9.51 -5.09 3.39
C PRO A 126 -9.64 -3.64 2.90
N ASP A 127 -9.65 -3.39 1.59
CA ASP A 127 -9.74 -2.02 1.06
C ASP A 127 -11.18 -1.49 1.03
N HIS A 128 -11.75 -1.25 2.21
CA HIS A 128 -13.09 -0.69 2.35
C HIS A 128 -13.15 0.78 1.97
N THR A 129 -14.28 1.20 1.43
CA THR A 129 -14.61 2.63 1.33
C THR A 129 -15.30 3.06 2.61
N ILE A 130 -14.64 3.94 3.37
CA ILE A 130 -15.19 4.54 4.58
C ILE A 130 -15.94 5.82 4.17
N VAL A 131 -17.20 5.93 4.60
CA VAL A 131 -18.09 7.05 4.28
C VAL A 131 -18.39 7.84 5.53
N PHE A 132 -17.88 9.07 5.60
CA PHE A 132 -18.15 10.02 6.68
C PHE A 132 -19.16 11.08 6.25
N MET A 133 -19.97 11.54 7.19
CA MET A 133 -20.78 12.75 7.06
C MET A 133 -20.03 13.93 7.67
N ALA A 134 -19.80 14.99 6.91
CA ALA A 134 -19.16 16.21 7.40
C ALA A 134 -20.19 17.29 7.75
N GLY A 135 -20.08 17.84 8.96
CA GLY A 135 -20.90 18.98 9.43
C GLY A 135 -22.41 18.73 9.41
N ASP A 136 -23.18 19.82 9.37
CA ASP A 136 -24.65 19.80 9.32
C ASP A 136 -25.19 19.66 7.88
N GLU A 137 -24.31 19.79 6.87
CA GLU A 137 -24.66 20.00 5.45
C GLU A 137 -24.79 18.72 4.61
N ARG A 138 -25.05 17.55 5.23
CA ARG A 138 -25.26 16.26 4.53
C ARG A 138 -24.20 15.93 3.46
N THR A 139 -22.96 16.40 3.59
CA THR A 139 -21.89 16.12 2.62
C THR A 139 -21.19 14.82 2.97
N GLU A 140 -21.27 13.84 2.08
CA GLU A 140 -20.56 12.57 2.20
C GLU A 140 -19.10 12.73 1.76
N ILE A 141 -18.18 12.43 2.66
CA ILE A 141 -16.76 12.28 2.37
C ILE A 141 -16.44 10.79 2.28
N ARG A 142 -15.90 10.38 1.13
CA ARG A 142 -15.55 8.98 0.85
C ARG A 142 -14.03 8.83 0.76
N MET A 143 -13.49 7.86 1.46
CA MET A 143 -12.06 7.57 1.43
C MET A 143 -11.76 6.10 1.68
N GLY A 144 -10.66 5.59 1.12
CA GLY A 144 -10.19 4.24 1.41
C GLY A 144 -9.49 4.14 2.77
N GLU A 145 -9.28 2.92 3.25
CA GLU A 145 -8.65 2.63 4.55
C GLU A 145 -7.25 3.28 4.69
N GLY A 146 -6.48 3.34 3.60
CA GLY A 146 -5.13 3.94 3.62
C GLY A 146 -5.12 5.47 3.63
N GLN A 147 -6.25 6.10 3.30
CA GLN A 147 -6.46 7.52 3.48
C GLN A 147 -6.95 7.76 4.91
N ALA A 148 -7.89 6.95 5.40
CA ALA A 148 -8.39 7.03 6.77
C ALA A 148 -7.29 6.83 7.83
N SER A 149 -6.29 5.99 7.55
CA SER A 149 -5.16 5.78 8.48
C SER A 149 -4.30 7.01 8.70
N LYS A 150 -4.43 8.00 7.81
CA LYS A 150 -3.75 9.28 7.84
C LYS A 150 -4.55 10.36 8.55
N LEU A 151 -5.80 10.08 8.93
CA LEU A 151 -6.62 11.00 9.72
C LEU A 151 -6.57 10.55 11.17
N ILE A 152 -6.05 11.42 12.03
CA ILE A 152 -6.16 11.23 13.47
C ILE A 152 -7.34 12.06 13.95
N MET A 153 -8.24 11.41 14.67
CA MET A 153 -9.47 11.98 15.17
C MET A 153 -9.50 11.88 16.69
N VAL A 154 -10.24 12.79 17.33
CA VAL A 154 -10.55 12.72 18.76
C VAL A 154 -11.99 12.28 18.95
N THR A 155 -12.16 11.19 19.69
CA THR A 155 -13.44 10.72 20.22
C THR A 155 -13.27 10.32 21.67
N ASP A 156 -14.24 10.63 22.53
CA ASP A 156 -14.18 10.39 23.98
C ASP A 156 -12.85 10.84 24.64
N GLY A 157 -12.29 11.96 24.16
CA GLY A 157 -11.01 12.50 24.64
C GLY A 157 -9.76 11.71 24.22
N LYS A 158 -9.90 10.64 23.43
CA LYS A 158 -8.80 9.80 22.94
C LYS A 158 -8.49 10.10 21.48
N SER A 159 -7.20 10.11 21.14
CA SER A 159 -6.75 10.22 19.74
C SER A 159 -6.72 8.83 19.10
N VAL A 160 -7.40 8.64 17.98
CA VAL A 160 -7.47 7.38 17.23
C VAL A 160 -7.40 7.64 15.73
N GLN A 161 -6.95 6.65 14.94
CA GLN A 161 -7.07 6.74 13.48
C GLN A 161 -8.53 6.65 13.06
N ALA A 162 -8.91 7.31 11.97
CA ALA A 162 -10.29 7.34 11.48
C ALA A 162 -10.86 5.93 11.18
N ASN A 163 -9.99 4.96 10.90
CA ASN A 163 -10.36 3.55 10.71
C ASN A 163 -11.06 2.94 11.94
N TYR A 164 -10.77 3.43 13.14
CA TYR A 164 -11.28 2.89 14.41
C TYR A 164 -12.53 3.60 14.92
N ILE A 165 -13.05 4.60 14.20
CA ILE A 165 -14.35 5.21 14.53
C ILE A 165 -15.46 4.18 14.29
N LYS A 166 -16.43 4.11 15.19
CA LYS A 166 -17.56 3.17 15.12
C LYS A 166 -18.71 3.76 14.31
N ASP A 167 -19.55 2.89 13.74
CA ASP A 167 -20.71 3.32 12.95
C ASP A 167 -21.64 4.20 13.80
N GLY A 168 -22.02 5.35 13.25
CA GLY A 168 -22.83 6.37 13.92
C GLY A 168 -22.06 7.26 14.90
N GLU A 169 -20.78 7.01 15.15
CA GLU A 169 -19.96 7.80 16.05
C GLU A 169 -19.46 9.07 15.37
N THR A 170 -19.49 10.19 16.09
CA THR A 170 -18.95 11.48 15.66
C THR A 170 -17.62 11.74 16.33
N ALA A 171 -16.61 12.07 15.53
CA ALA A 171 -15.28 12.43 16.01
C ALA A 171 -14.78 13.73 15.36
N THR A 172 -13.83 14.40 16.01
CA THR A 172 -13.26 15.65 15.51
C THR A 172 -11.88 15.39 14.92
N VAL A 173 -11.61 15.87 13.70
CA VAL A 173 -10.29 15.77 13.07
C VAL A 173 -9.27 16.55 13.90
N LYS A 174 -8.25 15.86 14.40
CA LYS A 174 -7.13 16.46 15.13
C LYS A 174 -6.02 16.89 14.18
N GLN A 175 -5.59 15.94 13.35
CA GLN A 175 -4.46 16.10 12.45
C GLN A 175 -4.61 15.20 11.23
N ILE A 176 -4.03 15.65 10.12
CA ILE A 176 -3.96 14.93 8.86
C ILE A 176 -2.49 14.68 8.58
N ILE A 177 -2.13 13.44 8.35
CA ILE A 177 -0.75 13.00 8.18
C ILE A 177 -0.49 12.66 6.72
N GLY A 178 0.28 13.49 6.02
CA GLY A 178 0.69 13.17 4.65
C GLY A 178 1.33 14.35 3.95
N GLY A 179 1.80 14.12 2.72
CA GLY A 179 2.39 15.17 1.90
C GLY A 179 1.35 16.21 1.48
N THR A 180 1.83 17.37 1.02
CA THR A 180 1.03 18.55 0.64
C THR A 180 -0.15 18.20 -0.26
N HIS A 181 0.04 17.35 -1.27
CA HIS A 181 -1.04 16.93 -2.17
C HIS A 181 -2.23 16.27 -1.46
N LEU A 182 -1.99 15.47 -0.41
CA LEU A 182 -3.07 14.85 0.37
C LEU A 182 -3.81 15.90 1.20
N VAL A 183 -3.03 16.78 1.86
CA VAL A 183 -3.56 17.83 2.72
C VAL A 183 -4.42 18.80 1.91
N ASP A 184 -3.94 19.24 0.74
CA ASP A 184 -4.67 20.12 -0.17
C ASP A 184 -5.96 19.47 -0.67
N LYS A 185 -5.90 18.19 -1.06
CA LYS A 185 -7.09 17.43 -1.47
C LYS A 185 -8.14 17.37 -0.36
N PHE A 186 -7.70 17.16 0.89
CA PHE A 186 -8.60 17.10 2.04
C PHE A 186 -9.18 18.47 2.39
N ASP A 187 -8.39 19.53 2.32
CA ASP A 187 -8.88 20.89 2.54
C ASP A 187 -9.96 21.29 1.52
N GLN A 188 -9.77 20.94 0.24
CA GLN A 188 -10.76 21.19 -0.83
C GLN A 188 -12.13 20.53 -0.59
N ILE A 189 -12.17 19.42 0.15
CA ILE A 189 -13.41 18.71 0.51
C ILE A 189 -13.88 19.02 1.95
N GLY A 190 -13.32 20.06 2.58
CA GLY A 190 -13.70 20.52 3.92
C GLY A 190 -13.13 19.68 5.06
N LEU A 191 -12.19 18.78 4.77
CA LEU A 191 -11.55 17.92 5.75
C LEU A 191 -10.26 18.56 6.25
N LYS A 192 -10.37 19.24 7.40
CA LYS A 192 -9.28 19.98 8.06
C LYS A 192 -9.32 19.78 9.57
N PRO A 193 -8.23 20.06 10.30
CA PRO A 193 -8.25 20.06 11.76
C PRO A 193 -9.43 20.88 12.31
N GLY A 194 -10.16 20.31 13.28
CA GLY A 194 -11.38 20.86 13.85
C GLY A 194 -12.69 20.44 13.16
N ALA A 195 -12.64 19.83 11.98
CA ALA A 195 -13.84 19.31 11.31
C ALA A 195 -14.47 18.16 12.11
N LYS A 196 -15.80 18.16 12.24
CA LYS A 196 -16.55 17.05 12.85
C LYS A 196 -17.08 16.12 11.78
N LEU A 197 -16.77 14.84 11.92
CA LEU A 197 -17.20 13.80 10.99
C LEU A 197 -17.94 12.70 11.74
N THR A 198 -19.08 12.27 11.20
CA THR A 198 -19.83 11.11 11.70
C THR A 198 -19.65 9.94 10.76
N LEU A 199 -19.21 8.79 11.26
CA LEU A 199 -19.10 7.60 10.42
C LEU A 199 -20.51 7.11 10.05
N LEU A 200 -20.82 7.05 8.75
CA LEU A 200 -22.10 6.53 8.29
C LEU A 200 -22.03 5.01 8.10
N LYS A 201 -21.00 4.56 7.39
CA LYS A 201 -20.82 3.16 7.02
C LYS A 201 -19.43 2.89 6.47
N LYS A 202 -19.06 1.62 6.47
CA LYS A 202 -17.93 1.06 5.72
C LYS A 202 -18.47 0.17 4.62
N ASP A 203 -18.36 0.63 3.39
CA ASP A 203 -18.75 -0.15 2.23
C ASP A 203 -17.63 -1.16 1.93
N ALA A 204 -17.98 -2.44 1.92
CA ALA A 204 -17.09 -3.49 1.42
C ALA A 204 -16.62 -3.13 0.00
N PRO A 205 -15.41 -3.54 -0.41
CA PRO A 205 -14.95 -3.22 -1.74
C PRO A 205 -15.94 -3.87 -2.70
N ALA A 206 -16.38 -3.14 -3.74
CA ALA A 206 -16.99 -3.83 -4.87
C ALA A 206 -15.99 -4.92 -5.30
N PRO A 207 -16.43 -6.16 -5.61
CA PRO A 207 -15.52 -7.19 -6.06
C PRO A 207 -14.70 -6.60 -7.20
N SER A 208 -13.42 -6.35 -6.92
CA SER A 208 -12.53 -5.87 -7.95
C SER A 208 -12.53 -6.98 -8.98
N PRO A 209 -12.82 -6.71 -10.27
CA PRO A 209 -12.50 -7.70 -11.28
C PRO A 209 -11.04 -8.09 -11.04
N ALA A 210 -10.75 -9.39 -11.05
CA ALA A 210 -9.42 -9.96 -10.81
C ALA A 210 -8.41 -9.49 -11.88
N ARG A 211 -8.10 -8.19 -11.91
CA ARG A 211 -7.32 -7.51 -12.92
C ARG A 211 -6.32 -6.60 -12.21
N GLY A 212 -5.10 -7.10 -12.17
CA GLY A 212 -3.94 -6.39 -11.64
C GLY A 212 -2.80 -7.31 -11.20
N THR A 213 -2.72 -8.53 -11.72
CA THR A 213 -1.62 -9.49 -11.56
C THR A 213 -0.39 -8.93 -12.27
N TYR A 214 0.56 -8.41 -11.50
CA TYR A 214 1.91 -8.16 -12.01
C TYR A 214 2.65 -9.50 -12.15
N VAL A 215 3.63 -9.55 -13.03
CA VAL A 215 4.60 -10.64 -13.10
C VAL A 215 5.85 -10.20 -12.35
N LEU A 216 6.21 -10.91 -11.29
CA LEU A 216 7.53 -10.78 -10.67
C LEU A 216 8.50 -11.64 -11.49
N ALA A 217 9.49 -11.00 -12.12
CA ALA A 217 10.48 -11.67 -12.93
C ALA A 217 11.89 -11.42 -12.38
N ARG A 218 12.79 -12.37 -12.59
CA ARG A 218 14.21 -12.24 -12.31
C ARG A 218 14.97 -12.17 -13.62
N ILE A 219 15.79 -11.14 -13.78
CA ILE A 219 16.78 -11.00 -14.86
C ILE A 219 18.14 -10.99 -14.19
N GLU A 220 18.98 -11.96 -14.54
CA GLU A 220 20.25 -12.19 -13.84
C GLU A 220 20.03 -12.29 -12.31
N ASP A 221 20.59 -11.36 -11.54
CA ASP A 221 20.44 -11.29 -10.07
C ASP A 221 19.39 -10.26 -9.59
N GLN A 222 18.69 -9.57 -10.52
CA GLN A 222 17.75 -8.52 -10.20
C GLN A 222 16.29 -8.99 -10.28
N LEU A 223 15.50 -8.70 -9.24
CA LEU A 223 14.05 -8.85 -9.25
C LEU A 223 13.38 -7.59 -9.81
N ILE A 224 12.53 -7.77 -10.81
CA ILE A 224 11.75 -6.70 -11.44
C ILE A 224 10.25 -7.04 -11.41
N THR A 225 9.42 -6.02 -11.24
CA THR A 225 7.96 -6.15 -11.26
C THR A 225 7.41 -5.60 -12.56
N ILE A 226 6.75 -6.44 -13.36
CA ILE A 226 6.17 -6.08 -14.64
C ILE A 226 4.66 -6.04 -14.47
N GLY A 227 4.05 -4.86 -14.61
CA GLY A 227 2.59 -4.72 -14.49
C GLY A 227 1.84 -5.52 -15.57
N HIS A 228 0.63 -6.00 -15.24
CA HIS A 228 -0.22 -6.83 -16.12
C HIS A 228 -0.28 -6.34 -17.58
N GLY A 229 -0.46 -5.04 -17.79
CA GLY A 229 -0.59 -4.46 -19.14
C GLY A 229 0.72 -4.40 -19.93
N LEU A 230 1.87 -4.51 -19.27
CA LEU A 230 3.18 -4.65 -19.89
C LEU A 230 3.47 -6.11 -20.22
N SER A 231 3.24 -7.02 -19.26
CA SER A 231 3.44 -8.45 -19.43
C SER A 231 2.48 -9.07 -20.47
N GLU A 232 1.27 -8.52 -20.63
CA GLU A 232 0.35 -8.90 -21.72
C GLU A 232 0.96 -8.65 -23.10
N LYS A 233 1.80 -7.62 -23.23
CA LYS A 233 2.44 -7.21 -24.49
C LYS A 233 3.77 -7.91 -24.76
N MET A 234 4.25 -8.71 -23.82
CA MET A 234 5.49 -9.48 -23.96
C MET A 234 5.16 -10.90 -24.40
N LEU A 235 5.59 -11.27 -25.60
CA LEU A 235 5.51 -12.64 -26.10
C LEU A 235 6.82 -13.37 -25.81
N VAL A 236 6.71 -14.54 -25.21
CA VAL A 236 7.85 -15.34 -24.77
C VAL A 236 7.79 -16.78 -25.26
N GLU A 237 8.93 -17.45 -25.23
CA GLU A 237 9.08 -18.91 -25.42
C GLU A 237 9.83 -19.56 -24.27
#